data_AF-A0A927Y988-F1
#
_entry.id   AF-A0A927Y988-F1
#
_cell.length_a   1.000
_cell.length_b   1.000
_cell.length_c   1.000
_cell.angle_alpha   90.00
_cell.angle_beta   90.00
_cell.angle_gamma   90.00
#
_symmetry.space_group_name_H-M   'P 1'
#
loop_
_entity.id
_entity.type
_entity.pdbx_description
1 polymer ?
#
loop_
_entity_poly.entity_id
_entity_poly.type
_entity_poly.pdbx_seq_one_letter_code
_entity_poly.pdbx_strand_id
1 'polypeptide(L)'
;MKETARKWYKKLGLPEVCDKEFEEILECADIEGIDKENPVQYLVEQKDLGLNLVYILAKCEEMQAAYADRGIPDKYLRASLTEIMKEVLGCRESFGMLGIYELVWFDCVVKGTMLFRIGRLNFMMETAGDWCAGGEVHIGDKMVSVHIPGGEKLDDLACYQAFAEAERFIMRYFPEHDFKYFMCHSWLLDELYEDFLTKDSNISKFRKMFKTYRRDESDDAIKFVFDKGVTRENIGTYLCKNSFQEKMQKYIMEGGRLYVTCGTRARAHEDILGIDCHYHQMQWFADDMSGYPENYKPECEDTGDLIRAAEEYMESNFLQGLNILCMPNMEDLFQARDITQNILGAIVKCENSRVYAYGAMIYPEFPIKGDCDFCGQAKRLIEMGFDGIKLIETKPNAHKKVGLPVCDEAYEAFWSYVEQEEIPVLCHVNDPVYCWNEKIMPKGSCFTEQFAHYETIYDQVLQVLEKHSRLKITFAHFLFLGYDTERLAGIMDRYPNVCIDITPAEEEYGYLSELPEKARAFFIKYSDRILLGSDNKNAFKNSFKNKKMSLISRFLRTDDRFKGFVYEMQGIALDRPQLENILYQNFRRIVGETPKPVNKTALRKYIEELLPQLPAGRTGEQIRKYLEEKL
;
A
#
# COMPACT_ATOMS: atom_id res chain seq x y z
N MET A 1 -7.06 -32.84 17.68
CA MET A 1 -7.32 -32.76 16.22
C MET A 1 -8.77 -32.36 15.92
N LYS A 2 -9.80 -33.23 16.08
CA LYS A 2 -11.20 -32.88 15.73
C LYS A 2 -11.71 -31.56 16.36
N GLU A 3 -11.43 -31.31 17.63
CA GLU A 3 -11.79 -30.06 18.31
C GLU A 3 -11.10 -28.83 17.69
N THR A 4 -9.79 -28.90 17.45
CA THR A 4 -9.01 -27.90 16.73
C THR A 4 -9.58 -27.64 15.33
N ALA A 5 -9.92 -28.70 14.59
CA ALA A 5 -10.54 -28.58 13.27
C ALA A 5 -11.88 -27.83 13.33
N ARG A 6 -12.74 -28.14 14.30
CA ARG A 6 -14.02 -27.43 14.53
C ARG A 6 -13.81 -25.96 14.90
N LYS A 7 -12.80 -25.63 15.71
CA LYS A 7 -12.41 -24.24 16.03
C LYS A 7 -12.00 -23.48 14.76
N TRP A 8 -11.18 -24.09 13.90
CA TRP A 8 -10.66 -23.44 12.69
C TRP A 8 -11.67 -23.39 11.54
N TYR A 9 -12.57 -24.36 11.43
CA TYR A 9 -13.75 -24.28 10.54
C TYR A 9 -14.55 -22.99 10.80
N LYS A 10 -14.87 -22.71 12.08
CA LYS A 10 -15.58 -21.48 12.46
C LYS A 10 -14.79 -20.21 12.14
N LYS A 11 -13.46 -20.25 12.26
CA LYS A 11 -12.57 -19.11 11.95
C LYS A 11 -12.36 -18.89 10.45
N LEU A 12 -12.59 -19.89 9.59
CA LEU A 12 -12.61 -19.72 8.13
C LEU A 12 -13.82 -18.94 7.62
N GLY A 13 -14.95 -18.96 8.34
CA GLY A 13 -16.17 -18.27 7.94
C GLY A 13 -16.86 -18.87 6.71
N LEU A 14 -16.88 -20.21 6.61
CA LEU A 14 -17.64 -20.92 5.59
C LEU A 14 -19.16 -20.65 5.74
N PRO A 15 -19.95 -20.68 4.65
CA PRO A 15 -21.39 -20.42 4.72
C PRO A 15 -22.14 -21.48 5.56
N GLU A 16 -23.09 -21.07 6.40
CA GLU A 16 -23.84 -21.93 7.35
C GLU A 16 -24.44 -23.21 6.71
N VAL A 17 -24.78 -23.18 5.41
CA VAL A 17 -25.25 -24.35 4.64
C VAL A 17 -24.23 -25.50 4.56
N CYS A 18 -22.98 -25.25 4.94
CA CYS A 18 -21.89 -26.22 5.01
C CYS A 18 -21.76 -26.89 6.39
N ASP A 19 -22.37 -26.33 7.44
CA ASP A 19 -22.10 -26.73 8.83
C ASP A 19 -22.49 -28.18 9.12
N LYS A 20 -23.67 -28.60 8.65
CA LYS A 20 -24.15 -29.98 8.82
C LYS A 20 -23.22 -30.99 8.12
N GLU A 21 -22.80 -30.66 6.90
CA GLU A 21 -21.92 -31.49 6.08
C GLU A 21 -20.51 -31.59 6.70
N PHE A 22 -20.01 -30.50 7.27
CA PHE A 22 -18.74 -30.49 7.99
C PHE A 22 -18.77 -31.32 9.27
N GLU A 23 -19.84 -31.24 10.08
CA GLU A 23 -19.94 -32.06 11.29
C GLU A 23 -20.09 -33.56 10.95
N GLU A 24 -20.79 -33.92 9.87
CA GLU A 24 -20.85 -35.31 9.37
C GLU A 24 -19.45 -35.83 8.95
N ILE A 25 -18.65 -35.02 8.25
CA ILE A 25 -17.24 -35.32 7.94
C ILE A 25 -16.41 -35.47 9.22
N LEU A 26 -16.58 -34.54 10.17
CA LEU A 26 -15.83 -34.52 11.42
C LEU A 26 -16.13 -35.73 12.30
N GLU A 27 -17.38 -36.21 12.32
CA GLU A 27 -17.76 -37.46 12.98
C GLU A 27 -17.09 -38.67 12.31
N CYS A 28 -17.23 -38.80 10.97
CA CYS A 28 -16.73 -39.95 10.21
C CYS A 28 -15.19 -40.05 10.13
N ALA A 29 -14.46 -38.93 10.18
CA ALA A 29 -13.01 -38.91 9.96
C ALA A 29 -12.22 -39.78 10.97
N ASP A 30 -11.50 -40.80 10.48
CA ASP A 30 -10.55 -41.59 11.28
C ASP A 30 -9.23 -40.83 11.45
N ILE A 31 -9.15 -40.07 12.55
CA ILE A 31 -7.93 -39.34 12.95
C ILE A 31 -6.95 -40.20 13.76
N GLU A 32 -7.34 -41.41 14.18
CA GLU A 32 -6.51 -42.27 15.03
C GLU A 32 -5.55 -43.12 14.17
N GLY A 33 -5.99 -43.49 12.96
CA GLY A 33 -5.15 -44.15 11.95
C GLY A 33 -4.07 -43.27 11.31
N ILE A 34 -4.08 -41.94 11.50
CA ILE A 34 -3.10 -41.04 10.88
C ILE A 34 -1.69 -41.32 11.41
N ASP A 35 -0.81 -41.72 10.49
CA ASP A 35 0.63 -41.87 10.75
C ASP A 35 1.23 -40.55 11.27
N LYS A 36 1.95 -40.62 12.40
CA LYS A 36 2.56 -39.46 13.05
C LYS A 36 3.92 -39.09 12.46
N GLU A 37 4.61 -40.03 11.83
CA GLU A 37 5.90 -39.81 11.18
C GLU A 37 5.69 -39.31 9.74
N ASN A 38 4.70 -39.87 9.03
CA ASN A 38 4.41 -39.48 7.64
C ASN A 38 2.91 -39.29 7.35
N PRO A 39 2.24 -38.30 7.99
CA PRO A 39 0.79 -38.10 7.88
C PRO A 39 0.33 -37.83 6.44
N VAL A 40 1.10 -37.05 5.67
CA VAL A 40 0.71 -36.66 4.31
C VAL A 40 0.69 -37.86 3.38
N GLN A 41 1.69 -38.76 3.45
CA GLN A 41 1.69 -39.97 2.61
C GLN A 41 0.50 -40.87 2.97
N TYR A 42 0.27 -41.13 4.26
CA TYR A 42 -0.87 -41.93 4.72
C TYR A 42 -2.21 -41.39 4.19
N LEU A 43 -2.41 -40.07 4.28
CA LEU A 43 -3.63 -39.40 3.84
C LEU A 43 -3.83 -39.45 2.31
N VAL A 44 -2.75 -39.29 1.52
CA VAL A 44 -2.78 -39.49 0.06
C VAL A 44 -3.19 -40.92 -0.30
N GLU A 45 -2.74 -41.92 0.46
CA GLU A 45 -3.10 -43.32 0.27
C GLU A 45 -4.57 -43.60 0.59
N GLN A 46 -5.16 -42.94 1.60
CA GLN A 46 -6.59 -43.08 1.95
C GLN A 46 -7.54 -42.50 0.91
N LYS A 47 -7.13 -41.43 0.20
CA LYS A 47 -7.95 -40.70 -0.80
C LYS A 47 -9.26 -40.13 -0.23
N ASP A 48 -9.31 -39.86 1.07
CA ASP A 48 -10.47 -39.27 1.75
C ASP A 48 -10.32 -37.74 1.84
N LEU A 49 -11.12 -37.03 1.02
CA LEU A 49 -11.12 -35.57 0.94
C LEU A 49 -11.60 -34.92 2.25
N GLY A 50 -12.49 -35.58 3.00
CA GLY A 50 -13.00 -35.10 4.28
C GLY A 50 -11.98 -35.27 5.41
N LEU A 51 -11.27 -36.39 5.46
CA LEU A 51 -10.16 -36.60 6.38
C LEU A 51 -9.03 -35.60 6.12
N ASN A 52 -8.71 -35.33 4.84
CA ASN A 52 -7.75 -34.29 4.45
C ASN A 52 -8.16 -32.91 5.00
N LEU A 53 -9.44 -32.56 4.92
CA LEU A 53 -9.96 -31.31 5.49
C LEU A 53 -9.78 -31.25 7.01
N VAL A 54 -10.13 -32.31 7.75
CA VAL A 54 -9.95 -32.36 9.20
C VAL A 54 -8.47 -32.21 9.60
N TYR A 55 -7.54 -32.81 8.84
CA TYR A 55 -6.10 -32.64 9.04
C TYR A 55 -5.65 -31.19 8.82
N ILE A 56 -5.97 -30.59 7.67
CA ILE A 56 -5.56 -29.22 7.32
C ILE A 56 -6.10 -28.20 8.34
N LEU A 57 -7.38 -28.30 8.73
CA LEU A 57 -7.97 -27.41 9.74
C LEU A 57 -7.31 -27.53 11.11
N ALA A 58 -6.90 -28.74 11.52
CA ALA A 58 -6.18 -28.92 12.77
C ALA A 58 -4.78 -28.26 12.72
N LYS A 59 -4.11 -28.31 11.56
CA LYS A 59 -2.80 -27.70 11.33
C LYS A 59 -2.81 -26.18 11.24
N CYS A 60 -3.97 -25.54 11.03
CA CYS A 60 -4.08 -24.07 11.09
C CYS A 60 -3.66 -23.47 12.45
N GLU A 61 -3.75 -24.23 13.55
CA GLU A 61 -3.26 -23.79 14.87
C GLU A 61 -1.73 -23.70 14.91
N GLU A 62 -1.05 -24.69 14.33
CA GLU A 62 0.41 -24.72 14.18
C GLU A 62 0.88 -23.62 13.22
N MET A 63 0.16 -23.38 12.12
CA MET A 63 0.41 -22.26 11.21
C MET A 63 0.33 -20.90 11.93
N GLN A 64 -0.70 -20.68 12.75
CA GLN A 64 -0.85 -19.41 13.48
C GLN A 64 0.28 -19.22 14.52
N ALA A 65 0.68 -20.28 15.22
CA ALA A 65 1.82 -20.22 16.14
C ALA A 65 3.12 -19.89 15.41
N ALA A 66 3.42 -20.57 14.29
CA ALA A 66 4.62 -20.32 13.49
C ALA A 66 4.71 -18.89 12.93
N TYR A 67 3.55 -18.25 12.65
CA TYR A 67 3.48 -16.85 12.25
C TYR A 67 3.76 -15.92 13.43
N ALA A 68 3.12 -16.17 14.58
CA ALA A 68 3.31 -15.37 15.79
C ALA A 68 4.77 -15.40 16.29
N ASP A 69 5.39 -16.58 16.32
CA ASP A 69 6.78 -16.78 16.75
C ASP A 69 7.80 -16.01 15.88
N ARG A 70 7.45 -15.76 14.60
CA ARG A 70 8.25 -14.95 13.66
C ARG A 70 7.84 -13.48 13.59
N GLY A 71 6.79 -13.07 14.31
CA GLY A 71 6.22 -11.73 14.20
C GLY A 71 5.63 -11.43 12.81
N ILE A 72 5.16 -12.45 12.09
CA ILE A 72 4.51 -12.31 10.78
C ILE A 72 3.11 -11.69 10.98
N PRO A 73 2.79 -10.55 10.32
CA PRO A 73 1.50 -9.88 10.46
C PRO A 73 0.30 -10.76 10.09
N ASP A 74 -0.80 -10.62 10.84
CA ASP A 74 -2.01 -11.46 10.67
C ASP A 74 -2.64 -11.35 9.27
N LYS A 75 -2.36 -10.27 8.51
CA LYS A 75 -2.77 -10.14 7.10
C LYS A 75 -2.36 -11.35 6.24
N TYR A 76 -1.18 -11.93 6.49
CA TYR A 76 -0.71 -13.12 5.75
C TYR A 76 -1.41 -14.40 6.22
N LEU A 77 -1.79 -14.49 7.50
CA LEU A 77 -2.55 -15.62 8.03
C LEU A 77 -3.95 -15.62 7.41
N ARG A 78 -4.63 -14.46 7.40
CA ARG A 78 -5.92 -14.26 6.73
C ARG A 78 -5.88 -14.60 5.24
N ALA A 79 -4.80 -14.21 4.55
CA ALA A 79 -4.58 -14.54 3.16
C ALA A 79 -4.44 -16.07 2.93
N SER A 80 -3.71 -16.77 3.80
CA SER A 80 -3.53 -18.23 3.73
C SER A 80 -4.81 -19.01 4.05
N LEU A 81 -5.57 -18.58 5.07
CA LEU A 81 -6.90 -19.11 5.39
C LEU A 81 -7.90 -18.92 4.23
N THR A 82 -7.81 -17.79 3.52
CA THR A 82 -8.66 -17.53 2.35
C THR A 82 -8.40 -18.53 1.21
N GLU A 83 -7.16 -18.96 0.99
CA GLU A 83 -6.85 -19.99 0.01
C GLU A 83 -7.39 -21.37 0.43
N ILE A 84 -7.32 -21.72 1.72
CA ILE A 84 -7.93 -22.95 2.28
C ILE A 84 -9.44 -22.93 2.06
N MET A 85 -10.12 -21.82 2.37
CA MET A 85 -11.56 -21.67 2.16
C MET A 85 -11.97 -21.88 0.69
N LYS A 86 -11.18 -21.35 -0.27
CA LYS A 86 -11.42 -21.52 -1.70
C LYS A 86 -11.32 -22.97 -2.14
N GLU A 87 -10.31 -23.72 -1.67
CA GLU A 87 -10.17 -25.14 -1.99
C GLU A 87 -11.35 -25.94 -1.43
N VAL A 88 -11.79 -25.66 -0.20
CA VAL A 88 -12.93 -26.36 0.41
C VAL A 88 -14.22 -26.16 -0.37
N LEU A 89 -14.49 -24.92 -0.80
CA LEU A 89 -15.66 -24.61 -1.63
C LEU A 89 -15.53 -25.16 -3.05
N GLY A 90 -14.34 -25.09 -3.65
CA GLY A 90 -14.07 -25.63 -4.99
C GLY A 90 -14.11 -27.16 -5.03
N CYS A 91 -13.72 -27.83 -3.94
CA CYS A 91 -13.90 -29.27 -3.74
C CYS A 91 -15.40 -29.63 -3.71
N ARG A 92 -16.21 -28.85 -2.99
CA ARG A 92 -17.67 -29.04 -2.93
C ARG A 92 -18.34 -28.81 -4.28
N GLU A 93 -17.91 -27.81 -5.04
CA GLU A 93 -18.38 -27.56 -6.41
C GLU A 93 -17.98 -28.68 -7.39
N SER A 94 -16.74 -29.19 -7.29
CA SER A 94 -16.19 -30.17 -8.23
C SER A 94 -16.60 -31.62 -7.95
N PHE A 95 -16.74 -31.98 -6.67
CA PHE A 95 -16.91 -33.37 -6.21
C PHE A 95 -18.18 -33.59 -5.38
N GLY A 96 -18.96 -32.54 -5.10
CA GLY A 96 -20.21 -32.62 -4.33
C GLY A 96 -20.03 -32.77 -2.83
N MET A 97 -18.80 -32.64 -2.30
CA MET A 97 -18.50 -32.68 -0.87
C MET A 97 -17.41 -31.68 -0.47
N LEU A 98 -17.53 -31.10 0.73
CA LEU A 98 -16.45 -30.37 1.40
C LEU A 98 -15.22 -31.28 1.55
N GLY A 99 -14.03 -30.74 1.30
CA GLY A 99 -12.80 -31.51 1.39
C GLY A 99 -11.57 -30.72 0.96
N ILE A 100 -10.41 -31.38 0.98
CA ILE A 100 -9.16 -30.87 0.39
C ILE A 100 -8.68 -31.90 -0.64
N TYR A 101 -8.57 -31.48 -1.90
CA TYR A 101 -8.14 -32.32 -3.02
C TYR A 101 -6.63 -32.22 -3.22
N GLU A 102 -6.07 -31.01 -3.28
CA GLU A 102 -4.63 -30.77 -3.43
C GLU A 102 -3.90 -30.86 -2.06
N LEU A 103 -4.03 -31.99 -1.34
CA LEU A 103 -3.53 -32.14 0.04
C LEU A 103 -2.06 -31.73 0.20
N VAL A 104 -1.18 -32.18 -0.70
CA VAL A 104 0.27 -31.89 -0.64
C VAL A 104 0.53 -30.38 -0.72
N TRP A 105 -0.25 -29.66 -1.54
CA TRP A 105 -0.17 -28.21 -1.65
C TRP A 105 -0.63 -27.51 -0.37
N PHE A 106 -1.75 -27.95 0.22
CA PHE A 106 -2.28 -27.34 1.42
C PHE A 106 -1.50 -27.69 2.69
N ASP A 107 -0.83 -28.84 2.75
CA ASP A 107 0.17 -29.14 3.78
C ASP A 107 1.34 -28.14 3.75
N CYS A 108 1.79 -27.72 2.56
CA CYS A 108 2.78 -26.66 2.40
C CYS A 108 2.29 -25.29 2.93
N VAL A 109 0.99 -24.98 2.82
CA VAL A 109 0.38 -23.78 3.40
C VAL A 109 0.40 -23.86 4.94
N VAL A 110 -0.16 -24.93 5.52
CA VAL A 110 -0.33 -25.03 6.99
C VAL A 110 0.96 -25.35 7.75
N LYS A 111 2.04 -25.76 7.07
CA LYS A 111 3.41 -25.72 7.62
C LYS A 111 3.86 -24.32 8.03
N GLY A 112 3.22 -23.27 7.51
CA GLY A 112 3.39 -21.88 7.93
C GLY A 112 4.79 -21.28 7.76
N THR A 113 5.68 -21.98 7.06
CA THR A 113 7.13 -21.69 6.99
C THR A 113 7.70 -21.81 5.58
N MET A 114 6.86 -22.13 4.59
CA MET A 114 7.32 -22.48 3.24
C MET A 114 6.53 -21.79 2.13
N LEU A 115 5.18 -21.86 2.15
CA LEU A 115 4.30 -21.31 1.12
C LEU A 115 3.43 -20.18 1.66
N PHE A 116 3.42 -19.04 0.97
CA PHE A 116 2.72 -17.82 1.38
C PHE A 116 1.90 -17.20 0.26
N ARG A 117 0.67 -16.78 0.57
CA ARG A 117 -0.19 -15.95 -0.29
C ARG A 117 0.22 -14.48 -0.13
N ILE A 118 0.77 -13.86 -1.17
CA ILE A 118 1.26 -12.47 -1.14
C ILE A 118 0.80 -11.71 -2.38
N GLY A 119 -0.05 -10.69 -2.18
CA GLY A 119 -0.67 -9.94 -3.27
C GLY A 119 -1.42 -10.84 -4.25
N ARG A 120 -1.14 -10.71 -5.56
CA ARG A 120 -1.75 -11.56 -6.61
C ARG A 120 -1.14 -12.96 -6.69
N LEU A 121 0.02 -13.24 -6.12
CA LEU A 121 0.79 -14.48 -6.35
C LEU A 121 0.97 -15.32 -5.08
N ASN A 122 1.39 -16.57 -5.24
CA ASN A 122 1.78 -17.46 -4.14
C ASN A 122 3.27 -17.75 -4.29
N PHE A 123 4.01 -17.71 -3.19
CA PHE A 123 5.47 -17.83 -3.17
C PHE A 123 5.88 -18.97 -2.25
N MET A 124 6.66 -19.93 -2.76
CA MET A 124 7.19 -21.04 -1.99
C MET A 124 8.71 -20.95 -1.88
N MET A 125 9.26 -20.99 -0.68
CA MET A 125 10.70 -21.05 -0.45
C MET A 125 11.19 -22.48 -0.65
N GLU A 126 12.07 -22.70 -1.62
CA GLU A 126 12.50 -24.04 -2.04
C GLU A 126 14.01 -24.09 -2.32
N THR A 127 14.54 -25.31 -2.40
CA THR A 127 15.88 -25.58 -2.92
C THR A 127 15.74 -26.15 -4.33
N ALA A 128 16.49 -25.63 -5.29
CA ALA A 128 16.43 -26.04 -6.68
C ALA A 128 16.87 -27.51 -6.87
N GLY A 129 16.08 -28.27 -7.61
CA GLY A 129 16.37 -29.65 -8.00
C GLY A 129 16.56 -29.79 -9.51
N ASP A 130 16.85 -31.01 -9.97
CA ASP A 130 17.07 -31.32 -11.40
C ASP A 130 15.87 -30.93 -12.31
N TRP A 131 14.66 -30.88 -11.75
CA TRP A 131 13.44 -30.49 -12.45
C TRP A 131 13.41 -29.01 -12.87
N CYS A 132 14.11 -28.11 -12.16
CA CYS A 132 14.18 -26.68 -12.48
C CYS A 132 15.60 -26.19 -12.80
N ALA A 133 16.63 -27.02 -12.60
CA ALA A 133 18.01 -26.63 -12.92
C ALA A 133 18.17 -26.30 -14.42
N GLY A 134 18.88 -25.20 -14.69
CA GLY A 134 19.06 -24.64 -16.03
C GLY A 134 19.19 -23.12 -16.01
N GLY A 135 19.72 -22.56 -17.10
CA GLY A 135 19.92 -21.12 -17.23
C GLY A 135 20.88 -20.58 -16.18
N GLU A 136 20.35 -19.91 -15.17
CA GLU A 136 21.08 -19.30 -14.05
C GLU A 136 20.85 -20.03 -12.70
N VAL A 137 20.01 -21.07 -12.67
CA VAL A 137 19.66 -21.84 -11.47
C VAL A 137 20.36 -23.20 -11.49
N HIS A 138 21.09 -23.50 -10.42
CA HIS A 138 21.83 -24.76 -10.23
C HIS A 138 21.16 -25.62 -9.15
N ILE A 139 21.36 -26.94 -9.22
CA ILE A 139 20.89 -27.86 -8.18
C ILE A 139 21.52 -27.47 -6.83
N GLY A 140 20.69 -27.29 -5.80
CA GLY A 140 21.09 -26.82 -4.48
C GLY A 140 20.98 -25.31 -4.25
N ASP A 141 20.72 -24.49 -5.29
CA ASP A 141 20.47 -23.06 -5.10
C ASP A 141 19.17 -22.82 -4.32
N LYS A 142 19.18 -21.85 -3.40
CA LYS A 142 17.95 -21.33 -2.79
C LYS A 142 17.19 -20.49 -3.80
N MET A 143 15.91 -20.83 -3.98
CA MET A 143 15.00 -20.16 -4.91
C MET A 143 13.67 -19.87 -4.23
N VAL A 144 12.87 -19.01 -4.85
CA VAL A 144 11.47 -18.82 -4.48
C VAL A 144 10.62 -19.17 -5.68
N SER A 145 9.88 -20.27 -5.60
CA SER A 145 9.00 -20.67 -6.69
C SER A 145 7.70 -19.88 -6.67
N VAL A 146 7.23 -19.50 -7.85
CA VAL A 146 6.13 -18.55 -8.06
C VAL A 146 4.94 -19.28 -8.67
N HIS A 147 3.83 -19.25 -7.95
CA HIS A 147 2.60 -19.97 -8.28
C HIS A 147 1.44 -19.00 -8.46
N ILE A 148 0.55 -19.33 -9.40
CA ILE A 148 -0.55 -18.46 -9.82
C ILE A 148 -1.87 -19.12 -9.42
N PRO A 149 -2.51 -18.76 -8.30
CA PRO A 149 -3.83 -19.30 -7.98
C PRO A 149 -4.89 -18.75 -8.93
N GLY A 150 -5.93 -19.57 -9.14
CA GLY A 150 -7.08 -19.24 -9.98
C GLY A 150 -7.95 -18.10 -9.42
N GLY A 151 -8.90 -17.64 -10.24
CA GLY A 151 -9.83 -16.56 -9.91
C GLY A 151 -9.48 -15.23 -10.58
N GLU A 152 -8.84 -14.32 -9.84
CA GLU A 152 -8.64 -12.93 -10.28
C GLU A 152 -7.79 -12.80 -11.54
N LYS A 153 -7.92 -11.68 -12.26
CA LYS A 153 -7.08 -11.37 -13.42
C LYS A 153 -5.60 -11.28 -12.99
N LEU A 154 -4.69 -11.70 -13.87
CA LEU A 154 -3.24 -11.61 -13.65
C LEU A 154 -2.73 -10.20 -13.99
N ASP A 155 -3.26 -9.19 -13.31
CA ASP A 155 -2.89 -7.78 -13.54
C ASP A 155 -1.39 -7.57 -13.34
N ASP A 156 -0.75 -6.86 -14.28
CA ASP A 156 0.71 -6.76 -14.32
C ASP A 156 1.26 -5.95 -13.15
N LEU A 157 0.60 -4.85 -12.76
CA LEU A 157 0.99 -4.07 -11.58
C LEU A 157 0.81 -4.88 -10.30
N ALA A 158 -0.29 -5.62 -10.16
CA ALA A 158 -0.53 -6.49 -9.00
C ALA A 158 0.50 -7.62 -8.88
N CYS A 159 1.03 -8.13 -10.00
CA CYS A 159 2.13 -9.10 -10.01
C CYS A 159 3.46 -8.45 -9.59
N TYR A 160 3.81 -7.27 -10.11
CA TYR A 160 5.00 -6.53 -9.67
C TYR A 160 4.97 -6.21 -8.17
N GLN A 161 3.82 -5.78 -7.66
CA GLN A 161 3.62 -5.54 -6.22
C GLN A 161 3.79 -6.81 -5.39
N ALA A 162 3.27 -7.95 -5.88
CA ALA A 162 3.44 -9.25 -5.21
C ALA A 162 4.91 -9.69 -5.14
N PHE A 163 5.70 -9.54 -6.22
CA PHE A 163 7.14 -9.83 -6.19
C PHE A 163 7.89 -8.98 -5.17
N ALA A 164 7.66 -7.66 -5.20
CA ALA A 164 8.30 -6.71 -4.29
C ALA A 164 7.91 -6.98 -2.82
N GLU A 165 6.65 -7.31 -2.55
CA GLU A 165 6.20 -7.68 -1.21
C GLU A 165 6.78 -9.03 -0.75
N ALA A 166 6.87 -10.02 -1.63
CA ALA A 166 7.47 -11.32 -1.32
C ALA A 166 8.97 -11.22 -1.00
N GLU A 167 9.71 -10.38 -1.72
CA GLU A 167 11.12 -10.12 -1.43
C GLU A 167 11.30 -9.52 -0.04
N ARG A 168 10.56 -8.45 0.30
CA ARG A 168 10.57 -7.85 1.65
C ARG A 168 10.13 -8.83 2.73
N PHE A 169 9.10 -9.63 2.46
CA PHE A 169 8.58 -10.63 3.39
C PHE A 169 9.65 -11.67 3.74
N ILE A 170 10.29 -12.26 2.73
CA ILE A 170 11.31 -13.30 2.91
C ILE A 170 12.55 -12.73 3.60
N MET A 171 13.05 -11.57 3.15
CA MET A 171 14.22 -10.92 3.78
C MET A 171 13.99 -10.49 5.23
N ARG A 172 12.74 -10.21 5.63
CA ARG A 172 12.40 -9.83 7.01
C ARG A 172 12.13 -11.01 7.94
N TYR A 173 11.41 -12.03 7.49
CA TYR A 173 10.91 -13.12 8.34
C TYR A 173 11.63 -14.47 8.13
N PHE A 174 12.38 -14.59 7.04
CA PHE A 174 13.18 -15.76 6.67
C PHE A 174 14.55 -15.33 6.09
N PRO A 175 15.33 -14.48 6.79
CA PRO A 175 16.63 -13.99 6.31
C PRO A 175 17.65 -15.12 6.07
N GLU A 176 17.43 -16.30 6.67
CA GLU A 176 18.18 -17.51 6.37
C GLU A 176 17.99 -18.01 4.93
N HIS A 177 16.91 -17.63 4.24
CA HIS A 177 16.59 -18.03 2.88
C HIS A 177 17.09 -17.01 1.84
N ASP A 178 18.40 -16.79 1.79
CA ASP A 178 19.03 -15.93 0.76
C ASP A 178 18.91 -16.56 -0.64
N PHE A 179 17.85 -16.19 -1.34
CA PHE A 179 17.53 -16.62 -2.70
C PHE A 179 17.96 -15.57 -3.72
N LYS A 180 18.45 -16.02 -4.89
CA LYS A 180 18.83 -15.11 -6.00
C LYS A 180 17.75 -14.94 -7.05
N TYR A 181 16.83 -15.90 -7.17
CA TYR A 181 15.87 -15.97 -8.26
C TYR A 181 14.47 -16.33 -7.77
N PHE A 182 13.50 -15.56 -8.24
CA PHE A 182 12.14 -16.04 -8.39
C PHE A 182 12.10 -16.99 -9.59
N MET A 183 11.66 -18.22 -9.38
CA MET A 183 11.56 -19.25 -10.42
C MET A 183 10.09 -19.55 -10.66
N CYS A 184 9.65 -19.61 -11.92
CA CYS A 184 8.30 -20.06 -12.24
C CYS A 184 8.40 -21.19 -13.28
N HIS A 185 7.72 -22.29 -13.00
CA HIS A 185 7.58 -23.42 -13.90
C HIS A 185 6.10 -23.54 -14.27
N SER A 186 5.74 -23.10 -15.47
CA SER A 186 4.33 -22.98 -15.86
C SER A 186 4.15 -22.99 -17.37
N TRP A 187 2.98 -23.45 -17.81
CA TRP A 187 2.54 -23.29 -19.20
C TRP A 187 2.36 -21.80 -19.57
N LEU A 188 2.06 -20.93 -18.59
CA LEU A 188 1.88 -19.49 -18.78
C LEU A 188 3.14 -18.77 -19.32
N LEU A 189 4.33 -19.40 -19.22
CA LEU A 189 5.58 -18.83 -19.71
C LEU A 189 5.92 -19.25 -21.15
N ASP A 190 5.20 -20.22 -21.72
CA ASP A 190 5.49 -20.70 -23.06
C ASP A 190 5.03 -19.70 -24.13
N GLU A 191 5.85 -19.51 -25.16
CA GLU A 191 5.55 -18.56 -26.24
C GLU A 191 4.48 -19.05 -27.21
N LEU A 192 4.20 -20.36 -27.25
CA LEU A 192 3.11 -20.93 -28.04
C LEU A 192 1.76 -20.24 -27.78
N TYR A 193 1.49 -19.86 -26.53
CA TYR A 193 0.20 -19.26 -26.18
C TYR A 193 0.02 -17.85 -26.77
N GLU A 194 1.08 -17.16 -27.18
CA GLU A 194 0.97 -15.82 -27.80
C GLU A 194 0.12 -15.84 -29.10
N ASP A 195 0.15 -16.95 -29.86
CA ASP A 195 -0.69 -17.13 -31.06
C ASP A 195 -2.20 -17.22 -30.71
N PHE A 196 -2.51 -17.69 -29.50
CA PHE A 196 -3.87 -17.82 -29.01
C PHE A 196 -4.39 -16.54 -28.36
N LEU A 197 -3.51 -15.74 -27.76
CA LEU A 197 -3.83 -14.57 -26.95
C LEU A 197 -4.17 -13.31 -27.79
N THR A 198 -4.55 -12.24 -27.08
CA THR A 198 -4.71 -10.89 -27.63
C THR A 198 -3.50 -10.02 -27.28
N LYS A 199 -3.27 -8.93 -28.03
CA LYS A 199 -2.09 -8.05 -27.85
C LYS A 199 -1.92 -7.50 -26.43
N ASP A 200 -3.03 -7.20 -25.75
CA ASP A 200 -3.04 -6.67 -24.38
C ASP A 200 -3.15 -7.75 -23.29
N SER A 201 -2.92 -9.03 -23.64
CA SER A 201 -3.08 -10.16 -22.73
C SER A 201 -2.20 -10.06 -21.49
N ASN A 202 -2.85 -10.18 -20.32
CA ASN A 202 -2.17 -10.27 -19.03
C ASN A 202 -1.25 -11.50 -18.92
N ILE A 203 -1.54 -12.60 -19.64
CA ILE A 203 -0.65 -13.77 -19.69
C ILE A 203 0.65 -13.41 -20.43
N SER A 204 0.56 -12.70 -21.56
CA SER A 204 1.72 -12.20 -22.30
C SER A 204 2.59 -11.27 -21.45
N LYS A 205 1.95 -10.35 -20.71
CA LYS A 205 2.66 -9.45 -19.78
C LYS A 205 3.37 -10.20 -18.65
N PHE A 206 2.71 -11.20 -18.05
CA PHE A 206 3.30 -12.02 -16.99
C PHE A 206 4.47 -12.86 -17.51
N ARG A 207 4.34 -13.50 -18.69
CA ARG A 207 5.44 -14.21 -19.37
C ARG A 207 6.69 -13.33 -19.48
N LYS A 208 6.52 -12.09 -19.93
CA LYS A 208 7.60 -11.10 -20.11
C LYS A 208 8.28 -10.66 -18.81
N MET A 209 7.77 -11.04 -17.63
CA MET A 209 8.45 -10.78 -16.35
C MET A 209 9.59 -11.76 -16.05
N PHE A 210 9.76 -12.82 -16.86
CA PHE A 210 10.73 -13.89 -16.68
C PHE A 210 11.63 -14.07 -17.91
N LYS A 211 12.90 -14.42 -17.66
CA LYS A 211 13.83 -14.97 -18.64
C LYS A 211 13.64 -16.48 -18.69
N THR A 212 13.08 -17.01 -19.78
CA THR A 212 12.84 -18.44 -19.97
C THR A 212 14.12 -19.17 -20.39
N TYR A 213 14.31 -20.42 -19.96
CA TYR A 213 15.55 -21.18 -20.22
C TYR A 213 15.37 -22.69 -20.41
N ARG A 214 14.22 -23.26 -20.02
CA ARG A 214 13.91 -24.69 -20.17
C ARG A 214 12.43 -24.84 -20.55
N ARG A 215 12.14 -25.83 -21.40
CA ARG A 215 10.82 -26.11 -21.95
C ARG A 215 10.64 -27.61 -22.08
N ASP A 216 9.59 -28.14 -21.47
CA ASP A 216 9.26 -29.57 -21.44
C ASP A 216 7.84 -29.79 -21.99
N GLU A 217 7.62 -30.87 -22.74
CA GLU A 217 6.30 -31.19 -23.32
C GLU A 217 5.33 -31.63 -22.20
N SER A 218 4.19 -30.96 -22.07
CA SER A 218 3.19 -31.21 -21.01
C SER A 218 1.81 -30.68 -21.39
N ASP A 219 0.78 -31.46 -21.04
CA ASP A 219 -0.63 -31.10 -21.20
C ASP A 219 -1.21 -30.35 -19.99
N ASP A 220 -0.38 -29.89 -19.04
CA ASP A 220 -0.83 -29.16 -17.83
C ASP A 220 -1.73 -27.96 -18.13
N ALA A 221 -1.61 -27.32 -19.28
CA ALA A 221 -2.49 -26.22 -19.65
C ALA A 221 -3.95 -26.66 -19.83
N ILE A 222 -4.24 -27.91 -20.20
CA ILE A 222 -5.61 -28.38 -20.48
C ILE A 222 -6.49 -28.26 -19.23
N LYS A 223 -6.02 -28.75 -18.07
CA LYS A 223 -6.77 -28.70 -16.79
C LYS A 223 -7.01 -27.28 -16.26
N PHE A 224 -6.14 -26.33 -16.61
CA PHE A 224 -6.22 -24.93 -16.16
C PHE A 224 -6.98 -24.02 -17.15
N VAL A 225 -6.93 -24.31 -18.45
CA VAL A 225 -7.58 -23.51 -19.49
C VAL A 225 -9.01 -23.95 -19.72
N PHE A 226 -9.32 -25.25 -19.63
CA PHE A 226 -10.65 -25.81 -19.85
C PHE A 226 -11.34 -26.14 -18.52
N ASP A 227 -11.18 -27.37 -18.01
CA ASP A 227 -11.64 -27.83 -16.69
C ASP A 227 -10.85 -29.10 -16.28
N LYS A 228 -10.80 -29.46 -14.97
CA LYS A 228 -9.95 -30.57 -14.45
C LYS A 228 -10.20 -31.95 -15.11
N GLY A 229 -11.39 -32.20 -15.64
CA GLY A 229 -11.76 -33.48 -16.30
C GLY A 229 -11.49 -33.55 -17.81
N VAL A 230 -10.90 -32.51 -18.40
CA VAL A 230 -10.66 -32.44 -19.85
C VAL A 230 -9.31 -33.08 -20.20
N THR A 231 -9.30 -33.90 -21.24
CA THR A 231 -8.13 -34.60 -21.79
C THR A 231 -8.06 -34.42 -23.30
N ARG A 232 -6.92 -34.74 -23.93
CA ARG A 232 -6.80 -34.72 -25.40
C ARG A 232 -7.85 -35.57 -26.12
N GLU A 233 -8.35 -36.62 -25.47
CA GLU A 233 -9.33 -37.55 -26.03
C GLU A 233 -10.75 -36.98 -26.05
N ASN A 234 -11.12 -36.19 -25.03
CA ASN A 234 -12.48 -35.64 -24.87
C ASN A 234 -12.59 -34.13 -25.20
N ILE A 235 -11.48 -33.43 -25.41
CA ILE A 235 -11.47 -31.98 -25.63
C ILE A 235 -12.31 -31.54 -26.83
N GLY A 236 -12.47 -32.36 -27.86
CA GLY A 236 -13.31 -32.07 -29.02
C GLY A 236 -14.81 -31.98 -28.73
N THR A 237 -15.26 -32.42 -27.54
CA THR A 237 -16.65 -32.25 -27.07
C THR A 237 -16.82 -31.10 -26.06
N TYR A 238 -15.73 -30.42 -25.70
CA TYR A 238 -15.78 -29.31 -24.74
C TYR A 238 -16.40 -28.06 -25.37
N LEU A 239 -17.36 -27.43 -24.67
CA LEU A 239 -17.96 -26.17 -25.11
C LEU A 239 -17.11 -24.98 -24.66
N CYS A 240 -16.34 -24.41 -25.60
CA CYS A 240 -15.49 -23.26 -25.33
C CYS A 240 -16.30 -22.02 -24.89
N LYS A 241 -15.82 -21.38 -23.82
CA LYS A 241 -16.37 -20.22 -23.13
C LYS A 241 -15.78 -18.89 -23.67
N ASN A 242 -14.69 -18.94 -24.45
CA ASN A 242 -14.01 -17.78 -25.03
C ASN A 242 -13.06 -18.17 -26.20
N SER A 243 -12.59 -17.17 -26.94
CA SER A 243 -11.75 -17.35 -28.13
C SER A 243 -10.33 -17.88 -27.86
N PHE A 244 -9.81 -17.77 -26.64
CA PHE A 244 -8.54 -18.39 -26.27
C PHE A 244 -8.70 -19.91 -26.15
N GLN A 245 -9.78 -20.38 -25.50
CA GLN A 245 -10.16 -21.78 -25.46
C GLN A 245 -10.43 -22.34 -26.87
N GLU A 246 -11.19 -21.63 -27.72
CA GLU A 246 -11.50 -22.08 -29.09
C GLU A 246 -10.24 -22.34 -29.94
N LYS A 247 -9.29 -21.39 -29.93
CA LYS A 247 -8.02 -21.53 -30.67
C LYS A 247 -7.17 -22.68 -30.13
N MET A 248 -7.06 -22.79 -28.81
CA MET A 248 -6.26 -23.84 -28.16
C MET A 248 -6.89 -25.24 -28.38
N GLN A 249 -8.22 -25.36 -28.29
CA GLN A 249 -8.95 -26.60 -28.60
C GLN A 249 -8.68 -27.03 -30.05
N LYS A 250 -8.82 -26.11 -31.01
CA LYS A 250 -8.52 -26.38 -32.41
C LYS A 250 -7.08 -26.86 -32.61
N TYR A 251 -6.10 -26.14 -32.04
CA TYR A 251 -4.68 -26.51 -32.13
C TYR A 251 -4.40 -27.92 -31.59
N ILE A 252 -5.00 -28.30 -30.46
CA ILE A 252 -4.86 -29.64 -29.87
C ILE A 252 -5.51 -30.72 -30.78
N MET A 253 -6.70 -30.45 -31.31
CA MET A 253 -7.39 -31.37 -32.24
C MET A 253 -6.63 -31.57 -33.57
N GLU A 254 -5.87 -30.57 -34.02
CA GLU A 254 -4.98 -30.65 -35.18
C GLU A 254 -3.64 -31.36 -34.87
N GLY A 255 -3.47 -31.93 -33.66
CA GLY A 255 -2.27 -32.66 -33.24
C GLY A 255 -1.19 -31.80 -32.59
N GLY A 256 -1.50 -30.55 -32.25
CA GLY A 256 -0.59 -29.61 -31.62
C GLY A 256 -0.10 -30.04 -30.23
N ARG A 257 1.17 -29.77 -29.94
CA ARG A 257 1.84 -30.14 -28.67
C ARG A 257 1.84 -28.97 -27.70
N LEU A 258 1.62 -29.26 -26.43
CA LEU A 258 1.62 -28.27 -25.35
C LEU A 258 2.88 -28.42 -24.50
N TYR A 259 3.22 -27.36 -23.78
CA TYR A 259 4.48 -27.27 -23.05
C TYR A 259 4.30 -26.53 -21.73
N VAL A 260 5.15 -26.87 -20.77
CA VAL A 260 5.49 -26.07 -19.60
C VAL A 260 6.89 -25.50 -19.79
N THR A 261 7.13 -24.30 -19.28
CA THR A 261 8.41 -23.60 -19.41
C THR A 261 8.90 -23.15 -18.03
N CYS A 262 10.19 -23.35 -17.75
CA CYS A 262 10.87 -22.73 -16.62
C CYS A 262 11.39 -21.35 -17.03
N GLY A 263 11.11 -20.35 -16.19
CA GLY A 263 11.68 -19.02 -16.30
C GLY A 263 12.16 -18.49 -14.96
N THR A 264 13.24 -17.74 -15.00
CA THR A 264 13.80 -17.02 -13.85
C THR A 264 13.53 -15.54 -14.00
N ARG A 265 13.01 -14.95 -12.94
CA ARG A 265 13.08 -13.53 -12.67
C ARG A 265 14.14 -13.39 -11.59
N ALA A 266 15.22 -12.65 -11.86
CA ALA A 266 16.16 -12.31 -10.80
C ALA A 266 15.38 -11.71 -9.62
N ARG A 267 15.73 -12.07 -8.38
CA ARG A 267 15.48 -11.18 -7.26
C ARG A 267 16.06 -9.85 -7.71
N ALA A 268 15.23 -8.81 -7.75
CA ALA A 268 15.71 -7.54 -8.22
C ALA A 268 16.69 -7.09 -7.14
N HIS A 269 17.99 -7.19 -7.42
CA HIS A 269 19.00 -7.04 -6.39
C HIS A 269 19.03 -5.66 -5.71
N GLU A 270 18.41 -4.55 -6.15
CA GLU A 270 17.57 -4.10 -7.30
C GLU A 270 16.01 -3.96 -7.14
N ASP A 271 15.44 -4.00 -5.91
CA ASP A 271 14.23 -3.18 -5.51
C ASP A 271 14.50 -1.90 -4.64
N ILE A 272 15.62 -1.16 -4.62
CA ILE A 272 16.92 -1.33 -5.26
C ILE A 272 18.01 -1.78 -4.28
N LEU A 273 17.86 -1.60 -2.96
CA LEU A 273 19.02 -1.59 -2.06
C LEU A 273 18.76 -2.09 -0.64
N GLY A 274 17.65 -2.79 -0.41
CA GLY A 274 17.15 -3.05 0.95
C GLY A 274 16.78 -1.77 1.70
N ILE A 275 16.40 -0.71 0.96
CA ILE A 275 15.86 0.53 1.52
C ILE A 275 14.35 0.44 1.45
N ASP A 276 13.71 0.07 2.57
CA ASP A 276 12.27 0.27 2.68
C ASP A 276 11.98 1.77 2.75
N CYS A 277 10.81 2.18 2.28
CA CYS A 277 10.26 3.45 2.71
C CYS A 277 9.87 3.33 4.18
N HIS A 278 10.66 3.93 5.07
CA HIS A 278 10.39 3.84 6.51
C HIS A 278 9.31 4.81 6.98
N TYR A 279 9.03 5.89 6.23
CA TYR A 279 8.07 6.93 6.64
C TYR A 279 7.24 7.42 5.46
N HIS A 280 5.91 7.39 5.60
CA HIS A 280 5.02 8.14 4.72
C HIS A 280 4.52 9.38 5.45
N GLN A 281 4.51 10.51 4.73
CA GLN A 281 3.69 11.67 5.09
C GLN A 281 2.32 11.47 4.44
N MET A 282 1.27 11.44 5.26
CA MET A 282 -0.10 11.11 4.84
C MET A 282 -1.05 12.24 5.23
N GLN A 283 -1.88 12.68 4.28
CA GLN A 283 -2.91 13.68 4.57
C GLN A 283 -4.04 12.97 5.35
N TRP A 284 -4.22 13.34 6.60
CA TRP A 284 -5.13 12.61 7.49
C TRP A 284 -6.58 13.03 7.30
N PHE A 285 -7.46 12.03 7.38
CA PHE A 285 -8.90 12.19 7.35
C PHE A 285 -9.53 11.17 8.30
N ALA A 286 -10.46 11.66 9.11
CA ALA A 286 -11.38 10.85 9.88
C ALA A 286 -12.75 11.49 9.67
N ASP A 287 -13.57 10.87 8.83
CA ASP A 287 -14.84 11.43 8.37
C ASP A 287 -15.98 11.05 9.32
N ASP A 288 -16.64 12.02 9.95
CA ASP A 288 -18.01 11.81 10.44
C ASP A 288 -18.96 11.81 9.24
N MET A 289 -19.83 10.80 9.15
CA MET A 289 -20.54 10.42 7.94
C MET A 289 -21.98 10.92 7.87
N SER A 290 -22.45 11.70 8.85
CA SER A 290 -23.83 12.19 8.95
C SER A 290 -24.16 13.30 7.94
N GLY A 291 -24.18 12.97 6.64
CA GLY A 291 -24.54 13.92 5.58
C GLY A 291 -24.44 13.42 4.13
N TYR A 292 -23.86 12.23 3.89
CA TYR A 292 -23.71 11.69 2.53
C TYR A 292 -24.98 10.93 2.05
N PRO A 293 -25.23 10.83 0.73
CA PRO A 293 -26.35 10.06 0.19
C PRO A 293 -26.30 8.59 0.61
N GLU A 294 -27.48 7.97 0.77
CA GLU A 294 -27.73 6.63 1.37
C GLU A 294 -26.87 5.47 0.83
N ASN A 295 -26.28 5.64 -0.36
CA ASN A 295 -25.46 4.65 -1.04
C ASN A 295 -24.00 4.61 -0.55
N TYR A 296 -23.56 5.57 0.27
CA TYR A 296 -22.18 5.68 0.74
C TYR A 296 -22.03 5.09 2.15
N LYS A 297 -21.32 3.95 2.27
CA LYS A 297 -21.10 3.27 3.56
C LYS A 297 -20.01 3.97 4.39
N PRO A 298 -20.16 4.07 5.73
CA PRO A 298 -19.11 4.57 6.61
C PRO A 298 -17.78 3.83 6.42
N GLU A 299 -16.68 4.57 6.32
CA GLU A 299 -15.33 3.99 6.24
C GLU A 299 -14.70 3.77 7.62
N CYS A 300 -15.22 4.44 8.66
CA CYS A 300 -14.78 4.36 10.04
C CYS A 300 -16.02 4.23 10.94
N GLU A 301 -16.11 3.19 11.76
CA GLU A 301 -17.19 3.07 12.74
C GLU A 301 -16.78 3.64 14.10
N ASP A 302 -15.53 3.51 14.55
CA ASP A 302 -15.01 4.20 15.75
C ASP A 302 -13.52 4.60 15.79
N THR A 303 -13.07 5.20 16.89
CA THR A 303 -11.66 5.60 17.09
C THR A 303 -10.69 4.42 17.12
N GLY A 304 -11.14 3.22 17.47
CA GLY A 304 -10.40 1.97 17.32
C GLY A 304 -10.16 1.61 15.85
N ASP A 305 -11.13 1.88 14.98
CA ASP A 305 -10.95 1.74 13.53
C ASP A 305 -9.86 2.66 12.99
N LEU A 306 -9.79 3.93 13.44
CA LEU A 306 -8.74 4.86 13.02
C LEU A 306 -7.33 4.34 13.36
N ILE A 307 -7.18 3.80 14.58
CA ILE A 307 -5.91 3.23 15.06
C ILE A 307 -5.55 2.00 14.21
N ARG A 308 -6.49 1.05 14.08
CA ARG A 308 -6.34 -0.16 13.26
C ARG A 308 -5.98 0.17 11.82
N ALA A 309 -6.57 1.21 11.23
CA ALA A 309 -6.28 1.58 9.85
C ALA A 309 -4.88 2.16 9.69
N ALA A 310 -4.42 2.98 10.63
CA ALA A 310 -3.04 3.46 10.63
C ALA A 310 -2.04 2.29 10.72
N GLU A 311 -2.33 1.31 11.57
CA GLU A 311 -1.56 0.06 11.69
C GLU A 311 -1.59 -0.77 10.40
N GLU A 312 -2.77 -1.09 9.87
CA GLU A 312 -2.94 -1.84 8.61
C GLU A 312 -2.25 -1.14 7.43
N TYR A 313 -2.29 0.20 7.36
CA TYR A 313 -1.59 0.97 6.34
C TYR A 313 -0.07 0.84 6.47
N MET A 314 0.46 0.95 7.69
CA MET A 314 1.89 0.76 7.98
C MET A 314 2.35 -0.67 7.69
N GLU A 315 1.59 -1.70 8.10
CA GLU A 315 1.88 -3.11 7.83
C GLU A 315 1.78 -3.47 6.34
N SER A 316 0.85 -2.84 5.61
CA SER A 316 0.70 -3.01 4.16
C SER A 316 1.84 -2.39 3.37
N ASN A 317 2.51 -1.38 3.93
CA ASN A 317 3.60 -0.64 3.28
C ASN A 317 4.98 -0.85 3.95
N PHE A 318 5.07 -1.72 4.97
CA PHE A 318 6.28 -2.00 5.76
C PHE A 318 6.91 -0.76 6.43
N LEU A 319 6.14 0.30 6.65
CA LEU A 319 6.62 1.56 7.21
C LEU A 319 7.14 1.33 8.63
N GLN A 320 8.24 1.98 9.00
CA GLN A 320 8.69 2.03 10.40
C GLN A 320 7.86 3.03 11.21
N GLY A 321 7.48 4.16 10.61
CA GLY A 321 6.55 5.15 11.17
C GLY A 321 5.64 5.81 10.13
N LEU A 322 4.63 6.54 10.59
CA LEU A 322 3.66 7.24 9.75
C LEU A 322 3.49 8.67 10.25
N ASN A 323 3.63 9.68 9.38
CA ASN A 323 3.36 11.07 9.74
C ASN A 323 1.96 11.48 9.29
N ILE A 324 1.10 11.72 10.26
CA ILE A 324 -0.28 12.21 10.13
C ILE A 324 -0.24 13.72 9.94
N LEU A 325 -0.59 14.21 8.75
CA LEU A 325 -0.77 15.63 8.50
C LEU A 325 -2.24 15.99 8.74
N CYS A 326 -2.54 16.57 9.91
CA CYS A 326 -3.89 17.05 10.23
C CYS A 326 -4.32 18.19 9.28
N MET A 327 -5.62 18.45 9.22
CA MET A 327 -6.23 19.43 8.31
C MET A 327 -7.01 20.49 9.09
N PRO A 328 -7.06 21.75 8.62
CA PRO A 328 -7.83 22.81 9.26
C PRO A 328 -9.34 22.60 9.07
N ASN A 329 -10.14 23.23 9.93
CA ASN A 329 -11.60 23.15 9.98
C ASN A 329 -12.30 23.92 8.82
N MET A 330 -12.00 23.58 7.58
CA MET A 330 -12.51 24.23 6.36
C MET A 330 -13.52 23.33 5.62
N GLU A 331 -14.53 22.83 6.33
CA GLU A 331 -15.51 21.81 5.86
C GLU A 331 -16.09 22.09 4.46
N ASP A 332 -16.41 23.35 4.14
CA ASP A 332 -16.96 23.74 2.82
C ASP A 332 -16.02 23.45 1.64
N LEU A 333 -14.70 23.59 1.84
CA LEU A 333 -13.68 23.27 0.82
C LEU A 333 -13.27 21.81 0.87
N PHE A 334 -13.33 21.26 2.08
CA PHE A 334 -12.64 20.07 2.50
C PHE A 334 -13.61 19.28 3.38
N GLN A 335 -14.51 18.52 2.75
CA GLN A 335 -15.60 17.82 3.44
C GLN A 335 -15.07 16.94 4.58
N ALA A 336 -15.80 16.96 5.70
CA ALA A 336 -15.54 16.23 6.94
C ALA A 336 -14.21 16.55 7.67
N ARG A 337 -13.49 17.63 7.31
CA ARG A 337 -12.39 18.15 8.17
C ARG A 337 -12.89 19.35 8.95
N ASP A 338 -13.34 19.03 10.15
CA ASP A 338 -13.86 19.92 11.18
C ASP A 338 -12.78 20.25 12.24
N ILE A 339 -13.21 20.69 13.41
CA ILE A 339 -12.34 21.02 14.55
C ILE A 339 -11.66 19.79 15.20
N THR A 340 -12.08 18.57 14.86
CA THR A 340 -11.63 17.35 15.54
C THR A 340 -10.30 16.78 15.02
N GLN A 341 -9.83 17.21 13.84
CA GLN A 341 -8.72 16.55 13.15
C GLN A 341 -7.41 16.51 13.95
N ASN A 342 -7.12 17.56 14.73
CA ASN A 342 -5.98 17.55 15.65
C ASN A 342 -6.18 16.55 16.81
N ILE A 343 -7.39 16.49 17.38
CA ILE A 343 -7.70 15.55 18.47
C ILE A 343 -7.52 14.11 18.00
N LEU A 344 -8.04 13.78 16.82
CA LEU A 344 -7.98 12.42 16.27
C LEU A 344 -6.54 12.01 15.90
N GLY A 345 -5.75 12.93 15.34
CA GLY A 345 -4.31 12.70 15.12
C GLY A 345 -3.55 12.45 16.43
N ALA A 346 -3.87 13.18 17.50
CA ALA A 346 -3.29 12.98 18.82
C ALA A 346 -3.73 11.66 19.48
N ILE A 347 -4.97 11.22 19.29
CA ILE A 347 -5.48 9.91 19.78
C ILE A 347 -4.74 8.75 19.09
N VAL A 348 -4.62 8.76 17.76
CA VAL A 348 -3.91 7.70 17.03
C VAL A 348 -2.44 7.64 17.42
N LYS A 349 -1.81 8.81 17.62
CA LYS A 349 -0.44 8.94 18.14
C LYS A 349 -0.27 8.49 19.60
N CYS A 350 -1.31 8.59 20.42
CA CYS A 350 -1.32 8.14 21.81
C CYS A 350 -1.35 6.61 21.90
N GLU A 351 -2.13 5.95 21.04
CA GLU A 351 -2.26 4.49 21.04
C GLU A 351 -1.21 3.77 20.17
N ASN A 352 -0.56 4.48 19.23
CA ASN A 352 0.52 3.93 18.39
C ASN A 352 1.83 4.75 18.46
N SER A 353 2.83 4.22 19.16
CA SER A 353 4.14 4.85 19.42
C SER A 353 5.04 5.05 18.19
N ARG A 354 4.59 4.66 17.00
CA ARG A 354 5.31 4.81 15.73
C ARG A 354 4.70 5.90 14.84
N VAL A 355 3.65 6.56 15.31
CA VAL A 355 2.94 7.63 14.61
C VAL A 355 3.50 9.00 15.00
N TYR A 356 3.83 9.79 13.99
CA TYR A 356 4.09 11.23 14.08
C TYR A 356 2.82 11.98 13.71
N ALA A 357 2.66 13.21 14.21
CA ALA A 357 1.56 14.07 13.83
C ALA A 357 2.02 15.52 13.63
N TYR A 358 1.52 16.17 12.57
CA TYR A 358 1.65 17.60 12.33
C TYR A 358 0.28 18.24 12.48
N GLY A 359 0.17 19.20 13.40
CA GLY A 359 -1.11 19.84 13.74
C GLY A 359 -1.45 20.96 12.76
N ALA A 360 -2.74 21.15 12.50
CA ALA A 360 -3.25 22.23 11.65
C ALA A 360 -3.84 23.38 12.48
N MET A 361 -3.93 24.56 11.87
CA MET A 361 -4.60 25.71 12.47
C MET A 361 -6.12 25.52 12.50
N ILE A 362 -6.74 26.03 13.57
CA ILE A 362 -8.20 26.11 13.73
C ILE A 362 -8.62 27.57 13.61
N TYR A 363 -9.70 27.80 12.87
CA TYR A 363 -10.23 29.11 12.54
C TYR A 363 -11.63 29.28 13.12
N PRO A 364 -11.92 30.37 13.87
CA PRO A 364 -13.26 30.60 14.44
C PRO A 364 -14.26 31.09 13.39
N GLU A 365 -13.80 31.79 12.35
CA GLU A 365 -14.63 32.29 11.25
C GLU A 365 -13.81 32.49 9.95
N PHE A 366 -14.52 32.65 8.84
CA PHE A 366 -13.95 32.92 7.52
C PHE A 366 -14.71 34.04 6.79
N PRO A 367 -14.03 34.99 6.11
CA PRO A 367 -12.61 35.31 6.25
C PRO A 367 -12.26 35.73 7.68
N ILE A 368 -10.98 35.66 8.04
CA ILE A 368 -10.49 36.06 9.37
C ILE A 368 -10.72 37.56 9.58
N LYS A 369 -11.32 37.94 10.72
CA LYS A 369 -11.57 39.35 11.09
C LYS A 369 -10.86 39.81 12.38
N GLY A 370 -10.21 38.89 13.09
CA GLY A 370 -9.56 39.14 14.37
C GLY A 370 -8.35 38.22 14.59
N ASP A 371 -7.70 38.36 15.74
CA ASP A 371 -6.55 37.54 16.10
C ASP A 371 -6.96 36.06 16.25
N CYS A 372 -6.26 35.18 15.54
CA CYS A 372 -6.43 33.73 15.61
C CYS A 372 -5.45 33.04 16.57
N ASP A 373 -4.56 33.79 17.25
CA ASP A 373 -3.54 33.26 18.17
C ASP A 373 -2.69 32.16 17.52
N PHE A 374 -2.19 32.39 16.30
CA PHE A 374 -1.39 31.39 15.56
C PHE A 374 -0.19 30.87 16.37
N CYS A 375 0.45 31.75 17.14
CA CYS A 375 1.57 31.40 18.02
C CYS A 375 1.11 30.51 19.19
N GLY A 376 0.02 30.84 19.88
CA GLY A 376 -0.51 30.04 20.97
C GLY A 376 -1.12 28.72 20.50
N GLN A 377 -1.74 28.67 19.32
CA GLN A 377 -2.18 27.42 18.68
C GLN A 377 -0.99 26.48 18.45
N ALA A 378 0.09 26.98 17.83
CA ALA A 378 1.31 26.20 17.64
C ALA A 378 1.92 25.74 18.98
N LYS A 379 1.96 26.59 20.00
CA LYS A 379 2.41 26.22 21.35
C LYS A 379 1.57 25.09 21.95
N ARG A 380 0.24 25.17 21.89
CA ARG A 380 -0.67 24.12 22.38
C ARG A 380 -0.46 22.79 21.65
N LEU A 381 -0.29 22.82 20.32
CA LEU A 381 0.02 21.63 19.52
C LEU A 381 1.35 20.98 19.95
N ILE A 382 2.41 21.77 20.09
CA ILE A 382 3.73 21.24 20.49
C ILE A 382 3.72 20.76 21.96
N GLU A 383 3.01 21.44 22.87
CA GLU A 383 2.82 21.03 24.27
C GLU A 383 2.08 19.68 24.39
N MET A 384 1.10 19.42 23.52
CA MET A 384 0.43 18.10 23.40
C MET A 384 1.36 17.00 22.89
N GLY A 385 2.50 17.34 22.29
CA GLY A 385 3.46 16.40 21.74
C GLY A 385 3.41 16.25 20.22
N PHE A 386 2.83 17.19 19.47
CA PHE A 386 2.94 17.18 18.00
C PHE A 386 4.39 17.36 17.52
N ASP A 387 4.71 16.70 16.42
CA ASP A 387 6.07 16.66 15.86
C ASP A 387 6.35 17.84 14.93
N GLY A 388 5.32 18.48 14.38
CA GLY A 388 5.40 19.66 13.52
C GLY A 388 4.05 20.35 13.29
N ILE A 389 4.00 21.27 12.33
CA ILE A 389 2.80 22.03 11.95
C ILE A 389 2.51 21.86 10.45
N LYS A 390 1.25 21.63 10.09
CA LYS A 390 0.76 21.58 8.71
C LYS A 390 0.04 22.89 8.36
N LEU A 391 0.42 23.48 7.22
CA LEU A 391 -0.23 24.62 6.61
C LEU A 391 -0.74 24.27 5.20
N ILE A 392 -1.92 24.79 4.87
CA ILE A 392 -2.56 24.69 3.54
C ILE A 392 -3.14 26.04 3.09
N GLU A 393 -2.95 27.10 3.88
CA GLU A 393 -3.50 28.45 3.71
C GLU A 393 -2.97 29.15 2.45
N THR A 394 -1.90 28.62 1.85
CA THR A 394 -1.33 29.08 0.57
C THR A 394 -1.81 28.26 -0.64
N LYS A 395 -2.71 27.28 -0.46
CA LYS A 395 -3.52 26.71 -1.56
C LYS A 395 -4.57 27.73 -2.00
N PRO A 396 -4.81 27.98 -3.30
CA PRO A 396 -5.62 29.13 -3.75
C PRO A 396 -7.03 29.20 -3.15
N ASN A 397 -7.72 28.05 -3.02
CA ASN A 397 -9.04 27.99 -2.38
C ASN A 397 -9.01 28.31 -0.88
N ALA A 398 -8.02 27.79 -0.14
CA ALA A 398 -7.86 28.05 1.28
C ALA A 398 -7.43 29.51 1.52
N HIS A 399 -6.48 30.01 0.73
CA HIS A 399 -6.01 31.39 0.72
C HIS A 399 -7.16 32.39 0.60
N LYS A 400 -8.04 32.18 -0.40
CA LYS A 400 -9.25 32.99 -0.62
C LYS A 400 -10.23 32.90 0.55
N LYS A 401 -10.43 31.71 1.14
CA LYS A 401 -11.37 31.51 2.27
C LYS A 401 -10.85 32.14 3.57
N VAL A 402 -9.56 32.02 3.83
CA VAL A 402 -8.85 32.62 4.97
C VAL A 402 -8.81 34.14 4.85
N GLY A 403 -8.51 34.66 3.66
CA GLY A 403 -8.47 36.09 3.37
C GLY A 403 -7.28 36.85 3.98
N LEU A 404 -6.31 36.13 4.54
CA LEU A 404 -5.15 36.66 5.26
C LEU A 404 -3.86 36.00 4.71
N PRO A 405 -2.94 36.76 4.09
CA PRO A 405 -1.65 36.26 3.63
C PRO A 405 -0.82 35.64 4.75
N VAL A 406 -0.03 34.61 4.44
CA VAL A 406 0.89 34.01 5.43
C VAL A 406 2.09 34.90 5.79
N CYS A 407 2.35 35.96 5.01
CA CYS A 407 3.33 37.00 5.32
C CYS A 407 2.75 38.19 6.08
N ASP A 408 1.46 38.13 6.48
CA ASP A 408 0.85 39.16 7.30
C ASP A 408 1.46 39.18 8.71
N GLU A 409 1.52 40.35 9.34
CA GLU A 409 2.09 40.54 10.68
C GLU A 409 1.38 39.68 11.75
N ALA A 410 0.11 39.31 11.53
CA ALA A 410 -0.60 38.35 12.40
C ALA A 410 0.11 36.98 12.51
N TYR A 411 0.83 36.53 11.47
CA TYR A 411 1.62 35.30 11.51
C TYR A 411 3.03 35.49 12.09
N GLU A 412 3.49 36.71 12.35
CA GLU A 412 4.88 36.98 12.72
C GLU A 412 5.32 36.26 14.00
N ALA A 413 4.48 36.33 15.04
CA ALA A 413 4.74 35.65 16.31
C ALA A 413 4.73 34.12 16.17
N PHE A 414 4.01 33.59 15.16
CA PHE A 414 4.04 32.17 14.81
C PHE A 414 5.35 31.81 14.10
N TRP A 415 5.74 32.54 13.06
CA TRP A 415 6.98 32.28 12.31
C TRP A 415 8.22 32.40 13.16
N SER A 416 8.32 33.47 13.97
CA SER A 416 9.39 33.65 14.95
C SER A 416 9.48 32.47 15.93
N TYR A 417 8.33 31.96 16.41
CA TYR A 417 8.31 30.82 17.34
C TYR A 417 8.76 29.51 16.68
N VAL A 418 8.26 29.18 15.48
CA VAL A 418 8.64 27.94 14.80
C VAL A 418 10.07 27.97 14.23
N GLU A 419 10.62 29.15 13.90
CA GLU A 419 12.05 29.31 13.60
C GLU A 419 12.91 29.14 14.85
N GLN A 420 12.55 29.78 15.97
CA GLN A 420 13.34 29.74 17.22
C GLN A 420 13.42 28.33 17.82
N GLU A 421 12.30 27.61 17.86
CA GLU A 421 12.23 26.26 18.44
C GLU A 421 12.51 25.14 17.43
N GLU A 422 13.00 25.48 16.24
CA GLU A 422 13.32 24.56 15.13
C GLU A 422 12.18 23.58 14.78
N ILE A 423 10.94 24.04 14.89
CA ILE A 423 9.72 23.24 14.68
C ILE A 423 9.54 23.00 13.18
N PRO A 424 9.43 21.72 12.73
CA PRO A 424 9.12 21.42 11.34
C PRO A 424 7.76 21.98 10.91
N VAL A 425 7.74 22.67 9.76
CA VAL A 425 6.50 23.14 9.12
C VAL A 425 6.39 22.48 7.74
N LEU A 426 5.23 21.89 7.42
CA LEU A 426 4.93 21.43 6.06
C LEU A 426 3.85 22.32 5.44
N CYS A 427 4.15 22.95 4.31
CA CYS A 427 3.30 23.96 3.68
C CYS A 427 2.91 23.57 2.24
N HIS A 428 1.62 23.68 1.88
CA HIS A 428 1.11 23.46 0.53
C HIS A 428 0.90 24.80 -0.19
N VAL A 429 1.86 25.17 -1.04
CA VAL A 429 1.89 26.47 -1.73
C VAL A 429 1.36 26.32 -3.15
N ASN A 430 0.38 27.14 -3.53
CA ASN A 430 -0.22 27.16 -4.87
C ASN A 430 -0.96 25.85 -5.23
N ASP A 431 -1.30 25.67 -6.50
CA ASP A 431 -1.84 24.47 -7.16
C ASP A 431 -1.21 24.40 -8.58
N PRO A 432 -1.32 23.28 -9.32
CA PRO A 432 -0.65 23.10 -10.61
C PRO A 432 -0.89 24.23 -11.62
N VAL A 433 0.13 24.57 -12.41
CA VAL A 433 0.10 25.73 -13.33
C VAL A 433 -1.07 25.70 -14.33
N TYR A 434 -1.53 24.51 -14.75
CA TYR A 434 -2.67 24.39 -15.67
C TYR A 434 -4.00 24.85 -15.04
N CYS A 435 -4.15 24.80 -13.70
CA CYS A 435 -5.32 25.30 -12.98
C CYS A 435 -5.51 26.82 -13.12
N TRP A 436 -4.52 27.54 -13.65
CA TRP A 436 -4.51 28.98 -13.89
C TRP A 436 -4.68 29.32 -15.38
N ASN A 437 -4.97 28.34 -16.23
CA ASN A 437 -5.08 28.51 -17.68
C ASN A 437 -6.48 28.14 -18.19
N GLU A 438 -7.32 29.15 -18.44
CA GLU A 438 -8.67 28.99 -19.01
C GLU A 438 -8.72 28.33 -20.39
N LYS A 439 -7.59 28.21 -21.11
CA LYS A 439 -7.52 27.50 -22.39
C LYS A 439 -7.34 25.98 -22.23
N ILE A 440 -6.90 25.54 -21.05
CA ILE A 440 -6.69 24.12 -20.72
C ILE A 440 -7.83 23.61 -19.84
N MET A 441 -8.23 24.41 -18.84
CA MET A 441 -9.29 24.02 -17.90
C MET A 441 -10.69 24.16 -18.51
N PRO A 442 -11.65 23.30 -18.11
CA PRO A 442 -13.07 23.54 -18.39
C PRO A 442 -13.50 24.93 -17.91
N LYS A 443 -14.40 25.57 -18.67
CA LYS A 443 -14.85 26.94 -18.38
C LYS A 443 -15.48 27.01 -16.98
N GLY A 444 -14.90 27.84 -16.10
CA GLY A 444 -15.32 27.98 -14.70
C GLY A 444 -14.60 27.06 -13.71
N SER A 445 -13.67 26.20 -14.15
CA SER A 445 -12.83 25.36 -13.30
C SER A 445 -11.40 25.91 -13.11
N CYS A 446 -11.09 27.04 -13.73
CA CYS A 446 -9.83 27.76 -13.60
C CYS A 446 -9.84 28.71 -12.40
N PHE A 447 -8.69 28.93 -11.76
CA PHE A 447 -8.50 30.08 -10.88
C PHE A 447 -8.44 31.36 -11.73
N THR A 448 -9.24 32.35 -11.36
CA THR A 448 -9.43 33.62 -12.08
C THR A 448 -9.27 34.81 -11.12
N GLU A 449 -9.66 36.02 -11.55
CA GLU A 449 -9.57 37.29 -10.79
C GLU A 449 -10.14 37.27 -9.36
N GLN A 450 -10.95 36.27 -9.01
CA GLN A 450 -11.46 36.09 -7.65
C GLN A 450 -10.47 35.46 -6.67
N PHE A 451 -9.26 35.10 -7.12
CA PHE A 451 -8.19 34.49 -6.33
C PHE A 451 -6.96 35.40 -6.38
N ALA A 452 -6.07 35.30 -5.38
CA ALA A 452 -4.75 35.93 -5.49
C ALA A 452 -4.01 35.39 -6.72
N HIS A 453 -3.26 36.24 -7.41
CA HIS A 453 -2.52 35.84 -8.61
C HIS A 453 -1.47 34.77 -8.31
N TYR A 454 -1.20 33.88 -9.27
CA TYR A 454 -0.24 32.75 -9.14
C TYR A 454 1.08 33.16 -8.48
N GLU A 455 1.72 34.20 -9.02
CA GLU A 455 3.00 34.72 -8.49
C GLU A 455 2.86 35.36 -7.11
N THR A 456 1.75 36.03 -6.81
CA THR A 456 1.52 36.67 -5.50
C THR A 456 1.51 35.65 -4.36
N ILE A 457 1.05 34.41 -4.61
CA ILE A 457 1.10 33.34 -3.61
C ILE A 457 2.55 32.92 -3.34
N TYR A 458 3.41 32.86 -4.37
CA TYR A 458 4.85 32.61 -4.18
C TYR A 458 5.53 33.77 -3.46
N ASP A 459 5.26 35.02 -3.86
CA ASP A 459 5.85 36.22 -3.26
C ASP A 459 5.59 36.30 -1.75
N GLN A 460 4.38 35.94 -1.31
CA GLN A 460 4.02 35.89 0.13
C GLN A 460 4.86 34.85 0.87
N VAL A 461 5.07 33.66 0.30
CA VAL A 461 5.91 32.62 0.92
C VAL A 461 7.39 33.04 0.91
N LEU A 462 7.87 33.65 -0.18
CA LEU A 462 9.24 34.14 -0.28
C LEU A 462 9.53 35.25 0.73
N GLN A 463 8.59 36.17 0.98
CA GLN A 463 8.73 37.20 2.04
C GLN A 463 8.88 36.60 3.44
N VAL A 464 8.17 35.50 3.74
CA VAL A 464 8.35 34.75 5.00
C VAL A 464 9.77 34.17 5.08
N LEU A 465 10.29 33.59 4.00
CA LEU A 465 11.65 33.03 3.95
C LEU A 465 12.76 34.11 4.01
N GLU A 466 12.49 35.32 3.49
CA GLU A 466 13.41 36.46 3.60
C GLU A 466 13.53 36.96 5.04
N LYS A 467 12.40 37.00 5.78
CA LYS A 467 12.37 37.40 7.20
C LYS A 467 12.88 36.29 8.13
N HIS A 468 12.54 35.02 7.84
CA HIS A 468 12.81 33.84 8.66
C HIS A 468 13.60 32.77 7.88
N SER A 469 14.82 33.14 7.48
CA SER A 469 15.68 32.34 6.60
C SER A 469 16.20 31.02 7.19
N ARG A 470 16.01 30.76 8.49
CA ARG A 470 16.38 29.49 9.14
C ARG A 470 15.17 28.55 9.31
N LEU A 471 13.97 28.92 8.84
CA LEU A 471 12.78 28.08 8.94
C LEU A 471 13.02 26.65 8.46
N LYS A 472 12.59 25.69 9.28
CA LYS A 472 12.64 24.26 9.01
C LYS A 472 11.39 23.83 8.23
N ILE A 473 11.30 24.31 7.00
CA ILE A 473 10.09 24.22 6.18
C ILE A 473 10.23 23.20 5.04
N THR A 474 9.21 22.37 4.88
CA THR A 474 9.05 21.43 3.75
C THR A 474 7.87 21.87 2.90
N PHE A 475 8.06 22.00 1.60
CA PHE A 475 7.00 22.37 0.68
C PHE A 475 6.45 21.17 -0.08
N ALA A 476 5.12 21.02 -0.09
CA ALA A 476 4.47 19.88 -0.74
C ALA A 476 4.55 19.94 -2.27
N HIS A 477 4.44 18.77 -2.91
CA HIS A 477 4.27 18.62 -4.37
C HIS A 477 5.33 19.36 -5.23
N PHE A 478 6.61 19.30 -4.86
CA PHE A 478 7.67 20.07 -5.56
C PHE A 478 7.44 21.60 -5.61
N LEU A 479 6.64 22.17 -4.68
CA LEU A 479 6.16 23.55 -4.73
C LEU A 479 5.33 23.87 -6.01
N PHE A 480 4.79 22.84 -6.67
CA PHE A 480 4.24 22.87 -8.04
C PHE A 480 5.16 23.53 -9.08
N LEU A 481 6.47 23.25 -8.98
CA LEU A 481 7.52 23.71 -9.89
C LEU A 481 8.31 22.55 -10.53
N GLY A 482 7.74 21.34 -10.65
CA GLY A 482 8.39 20.23 -11.36
C GLY A 482 8.58 20.50 -12.86
N TYR A 483 7.75 21.35 -13.45
CA TYR A 483 7.95 21.89 -14.81
C TYR A 483 9.10 22.91 -14.91
N ASP A 484 9.48 23.57 -13.80
CA ASP A 484 10.54 24.57 -13.73
C ASP A 484 11.51 24.25 -12.57
N THR A 485 12.24 23.15 -12.77
CA THR A 485 13.30 22.69 -11.86
C THR A 485 14.44 23.70 -11.69
N GLU A 486 14.59 24.70 -12.56
CA GLU A 486 15.59 25.77 -12.42
C GLU A 486 15.13 26.82 -11.41
N ARG A 487 13.88 27.28 -11.49
CA ARG A 487 13.28 28.14 -10.46
C ARG A 487 13.25 27.45 -9.10
N LEU A 488 12.86 26.17 -9.06
CA LEU A 488 12.84 25.39 -7.82
C LEU A 488 14.24 25.27 -7.20
N ALA A 489 15.25 24.93 -8.02
CA ALA A 489 16.65 24.89 -7.62
C ALA A 489 17.14 26.25 -7.07
N GLY A 490 16.77 27.36 -7.71
CA GLY A 490 17.13 28.71 -7.27
C GLY A 490 16.55 29.10 -5.90
N ILE A 491 15.34 28.63 -5.57
CA ILE A 491 14.73 28.82 -4.24
C ILE A 491 15.48 27.98 -3.21
N MET A 492 15.73 26.69 -3.48
CA MET A 492 16.44 25.79 -2.57
C MET A 492 17.90 26.20 -2.36
N ASP A 493 18.59 26.75 -3.37
CA ASP A 493 19.96 27.24 -3.23
C ASP A 493 20.03 28.55 -2.42
N ARG A 494 18.99 29.39 -2.45
CA ARG A 494 18.91 30.62 -1.65
C ARG A 494 18.60 30.33 -0.17
N TYR A 495 17.73 29.37 0.11
CA TYR A 495 17.25 29.06 1.46
C TYR A 495 17.67 27.64 1.87
N PRO A 496 18.81 27.44 2.56
CA PRO A 496 19.41 26.12 2.74
C PRO A 496 18.54 25.14 3.54
N ASN A 497 17.71 25.64 4.46
CA ASN A 497 16.81 24.82 5.28
C ASN A 497 15.51 24.42 4.57
N VAL A 498 15.21 25.01 3.40
CA VAL A 498 14.03 24.63 2.60
C VAL A 498 14.22 23.22 2.05
N CYS A 499 13.26 22.37 2.37
CA CYS A 499 13.09 21.05 1.80
C CYS A 499 11.83 21.01 0.93
N ILE A 500 11.73 19.99 0.06
CA ILE A 500 10.52 19.69 -0.70
C ILE A 500 10.04 18.29 -0.39
N ASP A 501 8.75 18.07 -0.57
CA ASP A 501 8.10 16.78 -0.53
C ASP A 501 7.63 16.41 -1.95
N ILE A 502 7.76 15.12 -2.31
CA ILE A 502 7.45 14.59 -3.66
C ILE A 502 6.10 13.87 -3.73
N THR A 503 5.23 14.14 -2.75
CA THR A 503 3.83 13.73 -2.71
C THR A 503 3.17 13.85 -4.09
N PRO A 504 2.44 12.81 -4.56
CA PRO A 504 1.98 12.72 -5.94
C PRO A 504 1.00 13.83 -6.34
N ALA A 505 1.53 14.81 -7.07
CA ALA A 505 0.81 15.58 -8.08
C ALA A 505 1.13 14.95 -9.44
N GLU A 506 0.11 14.46 -10.15
CA GLU A 506 0.26 13.46 -11.21
C GLU A 506 0.93 14.02 -12.47
N GLU A 507 0.80 15.33 -12.66
CA GLU A 507 1.31 16.14 -13.75
C GLU A 507 2.79 16.48 -13.57
N GLU A 508 3.25 16.69 -12.33
CA GLU A 508 4.66 16.98 -12.01
C GLU A 508 5.58 15.83 -12.44
N TYR A 509 5.14 14.59 -12.22
CA TYR A 509 5.83 13.39 -12.71
C TYR A 509 5.78 13.24 -14.24
N GLY A 510 4.79 13.84 -14.91
CA GLY A 510 4.76 13.99 -16.36
C GLY A 510 5.89 14.89 -16.84
N TYR A 511 5.96 16.12 -16.33
CA TYR A 511 7.01 17.09 -16.70
C TYR A 511 8.43 16.57 -16.42
N LEU A 512 8.64 15.93 -15.27
CA LEU A 512 9.93 15.32 -14.92
C LEU A 512 10.31 14.18 -15.88
N SER A 513 9.32 13.44 -16.41
CA SER A 513 9.53 12.34 -17.37
C SER A 513 9.82 12.80 -18.80
N GLU A 514 9.52 14.05 -19.14
CA GLU A 514 9.92 14.65 -20.44
C GLU A 514 11.42 14.96 -20.50
N LEU A 515 12.04 15.26 -19.35
CA LEU A 515 13.45 15.64 -19.22
C LEU A 515 14.18 14.79 -18.15
N PRO A 516 14.26 13.45 -18.32
CA PRO A 516 14.68 12.52 -17.27
C PRO A 516 16.11 12.78 -16.77
N GLU A 517 17.04 13.18 -17.64
CA GLU A 517 18.41 13.54 -17.24
C GLU A 517 18.46 14.80 -16.36
N LYS A 518 17.62 15.80 -16.66
CA LYS A 518 17.49 17.03 -15.86
C LYS A 518 16.86 16.72 -14.50
N ALA A 519 15.82 15.87 -14.51
CA ALA A 519 15.21 15.37 -13.28
C ALA A 519 16.23 14.59 -12.44
N ARG A 520 16.94 13.61 -13.01
CA ARG A 520 17.99 12.84 -12.32
C ARG A 520 19.05 13.74 -11.69
N ALA A 521 19.57 14.71 -12.45
CA ALA A 521 20.55 15.67 -11.94
C ALA A 521 20.01 16.51 -10.76
N PHE A 522 18.76 16.98 -10.84
CA PHE A 522 18.09 17.69 -9.74
C PHE A 522 17.96 16.80 -8.49
N PHE A 523 17.41 15.59 -8.64
CA PHE A 523 17.22 14.65 -7.54
C PHE A 523 18.53 14.23 -6.88
N ILE A 524 19.63 14.11 -7.63
CA ILE A 524 20.96 13.87 -7.06
C ILE A 524 21.46 15.08 -6.26
N LYS A 525 21.41 16.29 -6.84
CA LYS A 525 21.89 17.53 -6.20
C LYS A 525 21.16 17.84 -4.89
N TYR A 526 19.85 17.59 -4.84
CA TYR A 526 18.99 17.93 -3.71
C TYR A 526 18.54 16.71 -2.89
N SER A 527 19.17 15.53 -3.07
CA SER A 527 18.69 14.29 -2.43
C SER A 527 18.57 14.40 -0.92
N ASP A 528 19.39 15.22 -0.26
CA ASP A 528 19.41 15.52 1.17
C ASP A 528 18.29 16.47 1.65
N ARG A 529 17.50 17.02 0.73
CA ARG A 529 16.42 18.01 0.97
C ARG A 529 15.10 17.65 0.28
N ILE A 530 14.97 16.42 -0.22
CA ILE A 530 13.77 15.88 -0.84
C ILE A 530 13.19 14.81 0.10
N LEU A 531 11.90 14.89 0.45
CA LEU A 531 11.21 13.94 1.30
C LEU A 531 10.15 13.18 0.51
N LEU A 532 9.92 11.92 0.86
CA LEU A 532 8.75 11.17 0.38
C LEU A 532 7.48 11.53 1.18
N GLY A 533 6.37 11.62 0.46
CA GLY A 533 5.01 11.71 1.00
C GLY A 533 4.03 11.04 0.03
N SER A 534 2.79 10.84 0.46
CA SER A 534 1.85 9.92 -0.20
C SER A 534 0.56 10.54 -0.74
N ASP A 535 0.18 11.73 -0.28
CA ASP A 535 -1.15 12.36 -0.43
C ASP A 535 -2.33 11.44 -0.07
N ASN A 536 -2.08 10.30 0.59
CA ASN A 536 -3.11 9.29 0.74
C ASN A 536 -4.20 9.80 1.66
N LYS A 537 -5.43 9.86 1.14
CA LYS A 537 -6.58 10.53 1.79
C LYS A 537 -7.41 9.62 2.67
N ASN A 538 -6.93 8.42 2.96
CA ASN A 538 -7.49 7.56 3.98
C ASN A 538 -6.51 6.42 4.30
N ALA A 539 -6.70 5.76 5.45
CA ALA A 539 -6.07 4.50 5.81
C ALA A 539 -6.95 3.25 5.44
N PHE A 540 -8.29 3.35 5.43
CA PHE A 540 -9.22 2.21 5.19
C PHE A 540 -9.29 1.56 3.78
N LYS A 541 -9.58 2.31 2.69
CA LYS A 541 -9.71 1.76 1.31
C LYS A 541 -8.46 1.02 0.75
N ASN A 542 -8.38 -0.30 0.97
CA ASN A 542 -7.20 -1.12 0.62
C ASN A 542 -6.84 -1.26 -0.88
N SER A 543 -7.75 -1.02 -1.83
CA SER A 543 -7.51 -1.39 -3.25
C SER A 543 -6.79 -0.36 -4.13
N PHE A 544 -6.70 0.92 -3.72
CA PHE A 544 -6.13 1.99 -4.58
C PHE A 544 -4.77 2.54 -4.11
N LYS A 545 -4.35 2.26 -2.87
CA LYS A 545 -3.35 3.07 -2.15
C LYS A 545 -1.89 2.76 -2.46
N ASN A 546 -1.59 1.51 -2.78
CA ASN A 546 -0.21 1.10 -3.07
C ASN A 546 0.20 1.48 -4.50
N LYS A 547 -0.75 1.80 -5.41
CA LYS A 547 -0.44 2.19 -6.79
C LYS A 547 0.40 3.47 -6.85
N LYS A 548 -0.03 4.56 -6.19
CA LYS A 548 0.70 5.84 -6.24
C LYS A 548 2.15 5.69 -5.75
N MET A 549 2.33 5.06 -4.59
CA MET A 549 3.67 4.84 -4.01
C MET A 549 4.53 3.89 -4.85
N SER A 550 3.94 2.84 -5.44
CA SER A 550 4.69 1.96 -6.35
C SER A 550 5.13 2.66 -7.65
N LEU A 551 4.33 3.59 -8.18
CA LEU A 551 4.72 4.40 -9.35
C LEU A 551 5.85 5.39 -9.03
N ILE A 552 5.80 6.06 -7.86
CA ILE A 552 6.90 6.92 -7.39
C ILE A 552 8.17 6.09 -7.13
N SER A 553 8.04 4.94 -6.46
CA SER A 553 9.17 4.03 -6.21
C SER A 553 9.81 3.59 -7.53
N ARG A 554 9.02 3.18 -8.53
CA ARG A 554 9.52 2.81 -9.86
C ARG A 554 10.20 3.99 -10.56
N PHE A 555 9.61 5.19 -10.50
CA PHE A 555 10.20 6.41 -11.06
C PHE A 555 11.59 6.70 -10.48
N LEU A 556 11.74 6.67 -9.15
CA LEU A 556 13.03 6.95 -8.50
C LEU A 556 14.08 5.87 -8.77
N ARG A 557 13.66 4.61 -8.93
CA ARG A 557 14.54 3.44 -8.93
C ARG A 557 14.95 2.97 -10.33
N THR A 558 14.02 2.90 -11.28
CA THR A 558 14.27 2.29 -12.61
C THR A 558 14.78 3.30 -13.64
N ASP A 559 15.26 2.82 -14.79
CA ASP A 559 15.53 3.59 -16.01
C ASP A 559 14.48 3.33 -17.13
N ASP A 560 13.36 2.67 -16.81
CA ASP A 560 12.39 2.20 -17.80
C ASP A 560 11.22 3.17 -18.05
N ARG A 561 10.55 2.98 -19.19
CA ARG A 561 9.28 3.67 -19.53
C ARG A 561 8.11 2.81 -19.11
N PHE A 562 7.13 3.43 -18.45
CA PHE A 562 5.96 2.73 -17.95
C PHE A 562 4.70 3.60 -17.94
N LYS A 563 3.54 2.95 -17.94
CA LYS A 563 2.26 3.64 -17.75
C LYS A 563 2.15 4.14 -16.30
N GLY A 564 2.19 5.46 -16.14
CA GLY A 564 2.13 6.16 -14.86
C GLY A 564 0.71 6.35 -14.33
N PHE A 565 0.47 7.54 -13.79
CA PHE A 565 -0.83 7.98 -13.29
C PHE A 565 -1.82 8.21 -14.44
N VAL A 566 -1.64 9.33 -15.15
CA VAL A 566 -2.36 9.72 -16.38
C VAL A 566 -1.43 9.63 -17.61
N TYR A 567 -0.14 9.88 -17.40
CA TYR A 567 0.89 9.97 -18.44
C TYR A 567 1.75 8.70 -18.52
N GLU A 568 2.51 8.54 -19.62
CA GLU A 568 3.70 7.68 -19.56
C GLU A 568 4.76 8.36 -18.69
N MET A 569 5.41 7.58 -17.84
CA MET A 569 6.49 8.01 -16.96
C MET A 569 7.80 7.35 -17.38
N GLN A 570 8.91 8.03 -17.10
CA GLN A 570 10.27 7.58 -17.37
C GLN A 570 11.02 7.56 -16.04
N GLY A 571 11.58 6.41 -15.67
CA GLY A 571 12.40 6.29 -14.47
C GLY A 571 13.73 7.06 -14.58
N ILE A 572 14.27 7.48 -13.43
CA ILE A 572 15.48 8.30 -13.29
C ILE A 572 16.67 7.61 -12.59
N ALA A 573 16.56 6.31 -12.27
CA ALA A 573 17.64 5.45 -11.75
C ALA A 573 18.57 6.11 -10.72
N LEU A 574 18.05 6.40 -9.52
CA LEU A 574 18.83 6.97 -8.42
C LEU A 574 19.64 5.90 -7.66
N ASP A 575 20.85 6.25 -7.26
CA ASP A 575 21.76 5.39 -6.51
C ASP A 575 21.42 5.35 -5.00
N ARG A 576 22.11 4.49 -4.23
CA ARG A 576 21.79 4.22 -2.81
C ARG A 576 21.69 5.44 -1.92
N PRO A 577 22.70 6.33 -1.86
CA PRO A 577 22.68 7.44 -0.91
C PRO A 577 21.48 8.36 -1.15
N GLN A 578 21.11 8.59 -2.42
CA GLN A 578 19.99 9.44 -2.80
C GLN A 578 18.66 8.82 -2.39
N LEU A 579 18.48 7.52 -2.64
CA LEU A 579 17.29 6.79 -2.22
C LEU A 579 17.16 6.73 -0.69
N GLU A 580 18.26 6.53 0.06
CA GLU A 580 18.21 6.56 1.54
C GLU A 580 17.78 7.92 2.07
N ASN A 581 18.34 8.99 1.51
CA ASN A 581 17.99 10.35 1.87
C ASN A 581 16.48 10.61 1.67
N ILE A 582 15.98 10.33 0.46
CA ILE A 582 14.60 10.62 0.05
C ILE A 582 13.58 9.76 0.81
N LEU A 583 13.85 8.46 0.94
CA LEU A 583 12.87 7.50 1.47
C LEU A 583 12.79 7.50 3.00
N TYR A 584 13.83 7.95 3.73
CA TYR A 584 13.76 8.00 5.19
C TYR A 584 14.75 8.93 5.93
N GLN A 585 16.00 9.09 5.50
CA GLN A 585 16.98 9.81 6.34
C GLN A 585 16.63 11.29 6.49
N ASN A 586 16.09 11.93 5.45
CA ASN A 586 15.65 13.33 5.54
C ASN A 586 14.49 13.49 6.52
N PHE A 587 13.54 12.55 6.53
CA PHE A 587 12.46 12.56 7.51
C PHE A 587 13.01 12.42 8.95
N ARG A 588 13.92 11.47 9.21
CA ARG A 588 14.56 11.30 10.53
C ARG A 588 15.36 12.54 10.96
N ARG A 589 16.10 13.16 10.03
CA ARG A 589 16.89 14.39 10.25
C ARG A 589 16.01 15.60 10.57
N ILE A 590 14.82 15.69 9.96
CA ILE A 590 13.92 16.84 10.11
C ILE A 590 12.98 16.64 11.30
N VAL A 591 12.36 15.48 11.46
CA VAL A 591 11.30 15.25 12.46
C VAL A 591 11.81 14.58 13.74
N GLY A 592 12.83 13.73 13.62
CA GLY A 592 13.35 12.89 14.70
C GLY A 592 13.26 11.40 14.38
N GLU A 593 14.05 10.57 15.06
CA GLU A 593 14.07 9.11 14.82
C GLU A 593 12.86 8.38 15.43
N THR A 594 12.32 8.94 16.52
CA THR A 594 11.15 8.45 17.25
C THR A 594 10.13 9.59 17.40
N PRO A 595 8.82 9.33 17.30
CA PRO A 595 7.83 10.37 17.54
C PRO A 595 7.88 10.90 18.97
N LYS A 596 7.56 12.18 19.17
CA LYS A 596 7.39 12.76 20.51
C LYS A 596 6.25 12.04 21.25
N PRO A 597 6.36 11.78 22.56
CA PRO A 597 5.27 11.21 23.35
C PRO A 597 4.13 12.22 23.53
N VAL A 598 2.89 11.72 23.56
CA VAL A 598 1.70 12.57 23.79
C VAL A 598 1.62 12.98 25.25
N ASN A 599 1.53 14.29 25.50
CA ASN A 599 1.24 14.84 26.82
C ASN A 599 -0.28 14.74 27.09
N LYS A 600 -0.69 13.65 27.74
CA LYS A 600 -2.11 13.38 28.04
C LYS A 600 -2.80 14.51 28.80
N THR A 601 -2.12 15.21 29.69
CA THR A 601 -2.69 16.34 30.45
C THR A 601 -2.97 17.55 29.55
N ALA A 602 -2.05 17.89 28.65
CA ALA A 602 -2.28 18.95 27.66
C ALA A 602 -3.37 18.56 26.65
N LEU A 603 -3.39 17.29 26.20
CA LEU A 603 -4.42 16.78 25.30
C LEU A 603 -5.81 16.80 25.95
N ARG A 604 -5.93 16.34 27.19
CA ARG A 604 -7.16 16.41 28.00
C ARG A 604 -7.68 17.86 28.04
N LYS A 605 -6.83 18.80 28.43
CA LYS A 605 -7.19 20.24 28.50
C LYS A 605 -7.63 20.78 27.14
N TYR A 606 -6.91 20.45 26.06
CA TYR A 606 -7.25 20.89 24.69
C TYR A 606 -8.60 20.34 24.22
N ILE A 607 -8.92 19.08 24.52
CA ILE A 607 -10.24 18.51 24.24
C ILE A 607 -11.30 19.20 25.10
N GLU A 608 -11.04 19.43 26.39
CA GLU A 608 -11.95 20.12 27.32
C GLU A 608 -12.28 21.56 26.87
N GLU A 609 -11.31 22.30 26.32
CA GLU A 609 -11.52 23.63 25.70
C GLU A 609 -12.40 23.56 24.44
N LEU A 610 -12.34 22.45 23.69
CA LEU A 610 -13.09 22.24 22.44
C LEU A 610 -14.41 21.49 22.62
N LEU A 611 -14.69 20.89 23.79
CA LEU A 611 -15.91 20.12 24.10
C LEU A 611 -17.23 20.80 23.64
N PRO A 612 -17.44 22.12 23.82
CA PRO A 612 -18.67 22.80 23.39
C PRO A 612 -18.81 22.93 21.86
N GLN A 613 -17.71 22.76 21.13
CA GLN A 613 -17.63 22.89 19.67
C GLN A 613 -17.52 21.54 18.95
N LEU A 614 -17.27 20.44 19.69
CA LEU A 614 -17.26 19.10 19.11
C LEU A 614 -18.62 18.75 18.48
N PRO A 615 -18.64 18.09 17.31
CA PRO A 615 -19.89 17.70 16.67
C PRO A 615 -20.76 16.85 17.61
N ALA A 616 -22.08 16.93 17.40
CA ALA A 616 -23.05 16.04 18.02
C ALA A 616 -23.11 14.66 17.32
N GLY A 617 -22.36 14.50 16.23
CA GLY A 617 -22.19 13.25 15.51
C GLY A 617 -21.26 12.25 16.21
N ARG A 618 -21.08 11.11 15.56
CA ARG A 618 -20.43 9.92 16.12
C ARG A 618 -18.98 10.19 16.52
N THR A 619 -18.25 10.97 15.72
CA THR A 619 -16.85 11.32 15.99
C THR A 619 -16.72 12.11 17.30
N GLY A 620 -17.65 13.03 17.56
CA GLY A 620 -17.67 13.80 18.80
C GLY A 620 -18.01 12.93 20.03
N GLU A 621 -18.96 11.99 19.91
CA GLU A 621 -19.26 11.02 20.98
C GLU A 621 -18.04 10.16 21.33
N GLN A 622 -17.27 9.73 20.33
CA GLN A 622 -16.09 8.90 20.54
C GLN A 622 -14.92 9.66 21.15
N ILE A 623 -14.74 10.93 20.81
CA ILE A 623 -13.78 11.82 21.48
C ILE A 623 -14.17 12.00 22.96
N ARG A 624 -15.45 12.23 23.26
CA ARG A 624 -15.96 12.32 24.65
C ARG A 624 -15.71 11.03 25.42
N LYS A 625 -16.03 9.87 24.83
CA LYS A 625 -15.74 8.55 25.42
C LYS A 625 -14.24 8.33 25.66
N TYR A 626 -13.38 8.66 24.71
CA TYR A 626 -11.92 8.53 24.87
C TYR A 626 -11.38 9.45 25.98
N LEU A 627 -11.92 10.68 26.11
CA LEU A 627 -11.59 11.61 27.20
C LEU A 627 -11.98 11.07 28.58
N GLU A 628 -13.06 10.29 28.69
CA GLU A 628 -13.52 9.68 29.93
C GLU A 628 -12.77 8.37 30.26
N GLU A 629 -12.42 7.55 29.27
CA GLU A 629 -11.87 6.21 29.47
C GLU A 629 -10.33 6.12 29.39
N LYS A 630 -9.64 7.05 28.72
CA LYS A 630 -8.22 6.87 28.29
C LYS A 630 -7.27 8.04 28.61
N LEU A 631 -7.81 9.23 28.93
CA LEU A 631 -7.06 10.45 29.30
C LEU A 631 -7.32 10.87 30.74
#